data_AF-A0A7J3F0M3-F1
#
_entry.id   AF-A0A7J3F0M3-F1
#
_cell.length_a   1.000
_cell.length_b   1.000
_cell.length_c   1.000
_cell.angle_alpha   90.00
_cell.angle_beta   90.00
_cell.angle_gamma   90.00
#
_symmetry.space_group_name_H-M   'P 1'
#
loop_
_entity.id
_entity.type
_entity.pdbx_description
1 polymer ?
#
loop_
_entity_poly.entity_id
_entity_poly.type
_entity_poly.pdbx_seq_one_letter_code
_entity_poly.pdbx_strand_id
1 'polypeptide(L)'
;MMDWEARWRILADVINDLCGGGERVPPKIINDLRSAKVMLEILKIDKSHPENISRLEEYLSNVEAYTLSAARSKFGDEYVNNVLRRLCELEAEEIVTEIPIRFHPDLPRGEKWVRVQITNEITLEYVEETAREFGLKFRVERDEYALVYGEDEKVKGFVKKMAEKFRESKREDSPS
;
A
#
# COMPACT_ATOMS: atom_id res chain seq x y z
N MET A 1 -10.99 -2.88 -2.68
CA MET A 1 -11.43 -1.50 -2.99
C MET A 1 -10.78 -0.62 -1.94
N MET A 2 -9.84 0.24 -2.35
CA MET A 2 -9.19 1.24 -1.50
C MET A 2 -10.24 1.86 -0.58
N ASP A 3 -10.10 1.67 0.73
CA ASP A 3 -11.04 2.24 1.69
C ASP A 3 -10.70 3.73 1.88
N TRP A 4 -11.10 4.54 0.90
CA TRP A 4 -10.91 5.99 0.93
C TRP A 4 -11.60 6.63 2.14
N GLU A 5 -12.65 6.01 2.69
CA GLU A 5 -13.32 6.49 3.89
C GLU A 5 -12.45 6.24 5.13
N ALA A 6 -11.79 5.09 5.22
CA ALA A 6 -10.79 4.82 6.26
C ALA A 6 -9.58 5.76 6.14
N ARG A 7 -9.05 6.00 4.93
CA ARG A 7 -7.97 6.97 4.70
C ARG A 7 -8.38 8.38 5.14
N TRP A 8 -9.57 8.83 4.75
CA TRP A 8 -10.12 10.12 5.17
C TRP A 8 -10.21 10.23 6.69
N ARG A 9 -10.69 9.18 7.37
CA ARG A 9 -10.83 9.15 8.83
C ARG A 9 -9.48 9.25 9.53
N ILE A 10 -8.46 8.51 9.08
CA ILE A 10 -7.10 8.61 9.63
C ILE A 10 -6.58 10.05 9.50
N LEU A 11 -6.73 10.67 8.32
CA LEU A 11 -6.28 12.05 8.10
C LEU A 11 -7.06 13.07 8.95
N ALA A 12 -8.36 12.84 9.18
CA ALA A 12 -9.18 13.66 10.07
C ALA A 12 -8.71 13.55 11.53
N ASP A 13 -8.35 12.35 12.00
CA ASP A 13 -7.78 12.14 13.33
C ASP A 13 -6.48 12.95 13.49
N VAL A 14 -5.57 12.88 12.51
CA VAL A 14 -4.29 13.62 12.56
C VAL A 14 -4.52 15.14 12.57
N ILE A 15 -5.51 15.64 11.81
CA ILE A 15 -5.88 17.07 11.85
C ILE A 15 -6.40 17.47 13.23
N ASN A 16 -7.21 16.62 13.88
CA ASN A 16 -7.70 16.87 15.23
C ASN A 16 -6.55 16.89 16.24
N ASP A 17 -5.62 15.95 16.16
CA ASP A 17 -4.44 15.90 17.02
C ASP A 17 -3.57 17.16 16.86
N LEU A 18 -3.34 17.58 15.61
CA LEU A 18 -2.61 18.82 15.30
C LEU A 18 -3.30 20.05 15.91
N CYS A 19 -4.62 20.17 15.73
CA CYS A 19 -5.39 21.28 16.31
C CYS A 19 -5.36 21.24 17.85
N GLY A 20 -5.48 20.05 18.45
CA GLY A 20 -5.36 19.84 19.90
C GLY A 20 -3.96 20.18 20.44
N GLY A 21 -2.92 19.96 19.63
CA GLY A 21 -1.55 20.37 19.89
C GLY A 21 -1.27 21.87 19.66
N GLY A 22 -2.28 22.65 19.27
CA GLY A 22 -2.15 24.09 19.01
C GLY A 22 -1.55 24.46 17.64
N GLU A 23 -1.48 23.51 16.71
CA GLU A 23 -1.09 23.78 15.33
C GLU A 23 -2.21 24.50 14.58
N ARG A 24 -1.88 25.54 13.81
CA ARG A 24 -2.85 26.24 12.95
C ARG A 24 -2.86 25.62 11.57
N VAL A 25 -3.78 24.68 11.36
CA VAL A 25 -3.99 24.06 10.05
C VAL A 25 -4.50 25.09 9.03
N PRO A 26 -3.86 25.21 7.84
CA PRO A 26 -4.31 26.13 6.80
C PRO A 26 -5.76 25.86 6.38
N PRO A 27 -6.58 26.90 6.15
CA PRO A 27 -7.98 26.73 5.74
C PRO A 27 -8.15 25.90 4.46
N LYS A 28 -7.18 25.96 3.55
CA LYS A 28 -7.16 25.15 2.33
C LYS A 28 -7.20 23.65 2.64
N ILE A 29 -6.40 23.19 3.60
CA ILE A 29 -6.33 21.77 3.98
C ILE A 29 -7.63 21.30 4.61
N ILE A 30 -8.24 22.14 5.46
CA ILE A 30 -9.55 21.85 6.03
C ILE A 30 -10.63 21.78 4.94
N ASN A 31 -10.57 22.65 3.93
CA ASN A 31 -11.48 22.60 2.80
C ASN A 31 -11.26 21.36 1.94
N ASP A 32 -10.01 20.98 1.67
CA ASP A 32 -9.68 19.75 0.93
C ASP A 32 -10.21 18.52 1.66
N LEU A 33 -10.06 18.43 2.99
CA LEU A 33 -10.64 17.35 3.80
C LEU A 33 -12.18 17.31 3.70
N ARG A 34 -12.86 18.46 3.76
CA ARG A 34 -14.33 18.52 3.60
C ARG A 34 -14.75 18.13 2.18
N SER A 35 -14.06 18.63 1.16
CA SER A 35 -14.32 18.32 -0.24
C SER A 35 -14.15 16.82 -0.52
N ALA A 36 -13.13 16.19 0.07
CA ALA A 36 -12.95 14.74 0.03
C ALA A 36 -14.16 14.01 0.63
N LYS A 37 -14.69 14.46 1.78
CA LYS A 37 -15.89 13.86 2.38
C LYS A 37 -17.11 13.97 1.46
N VAL A 38 -17.32 15.12 0.84
CA VAL A 38 -18.41 15.31 -0.14
C VAL A 38 -18.24 14.35 -1.32
N MET A 39 -17.03 14.23 -1.88
CA MET A 39 -16.76 13.30 -2.98
C MET A 39 -17.00 11.84 -2.60
N LEU A 40 -16.64 11.43 -1.39
CA LEU A 40 -16.95 10.09 -0.87
C LEU A 40 -18.46 9.82 -0.86
N GLU A 41 -19.26 10.77 -0.38
CA GLU A 41 -20.72 10.60 -0.35
C GLU A 41 -21.33 10.58 -1.76
N ILE A 42 -20.79 11.36 -2.70
CA ILE A 42 -21.18 11.29 -4.12
C ILE A 42 -20.86 9.91 -4.70
N LEU A 43 -19.66 9.37 -4.46
CA LEU A 43 -19.24 8.06 -4.97
C LEU A 43 -20.00 6.89 -4.34
N LYS A 44 -20.57 7.05 -3.15
CA LYS A 44 -21.50 6.07 -2.56
C LYS A 44 -22.81 6.00 -3.34
N ILE A 45 -23.27 7.12 -3.90
CA ILE A 45 -24.52 7.24 -4.65
C ILE A 45 -24.31 6.91 -6.14
N ASP A 46 -23.23 7.41 -6.74
CA ASP A 46 -22.93 7.25 -8.15
C ASP A 46 -21.42 7.05 -8.41
N LYS A 47 -21.09 5.85 -8.89
CA LYS A 47 -19.72 5.42 -9.20
C LYS A 47 -19.33 5.63 -10.66
N SER A 48 -20.21 6.21 -11.48
CA SER A 48 -20.07 6.26 -12.94
C SER A 48 -19.12 7.36 -13.43
N HIS A 49 -18.64 8.20 -12.51
CA HIS A 49 -17.87 9.40 -12.78
C HIS A 49 -16.41 9.27 -12.29
N PRO A 50 -15.49 8.70 -13.10
CA PRO A 50 -14.09 8.50 -12.72
C PRO A 50 -13.36 9.81 -12.36
N GLU A 51 -13.82 10.96 -12.87
CA GLU A 51 -13.32 12.28 -12.50
C GLU A 51 -13.47 12.58 -11.00
N ASN A 52 -14.51 12.04 -10.34
CA ASN A 52 -14.72 12.23 -8.91
C ASN A 52 -13.71 11.43 -8.08
N ILE A 53 -13.26 10.28 -8.60
CA ILE A 53 -12.20 9.48 -7.97
C ILE A 53 -10.88 10.24 -8.03
N SER A 54 -10.49 10.76 -9.20
CA SER A 54 -9.25 11.54 -9.34
C SER A 54 -9.23 12.78 -8.43
N ARG A 55 -10.37 13.48 -8.31
CA ARG A 55 -10.48 14.65 -7.42
C ARG A 55 -10.43 14.25 -5.95
N LEU A 56 -11.07 13.14 -5.58
CA LEU A 56 -10.98 12.59 -4.22
C LEU A 56 -9.52 12.27 -3.85
N GLU A 57 -8.80 11.60 -4.75
CA GLU A 57 -7.39 11.28 -4.55
C GLU A 57 -6.53 12.54 -4.41
N GLU A 58 -6.77 13.57 -5.24
CA GLU A 58 -6.07 14.85 -5.16
C GLU A 58 -6.28 15.52 -3.78
N TYR A 59 -7.53 15.62 -3.32
CA TYR A 59 -7.83 16.20 -2.02
C TYR A 59 -7.17 15.43 -0.87
N LEU A 60 -7.29 14.10 -0.86
CA LEU A 60 -6.69 13.27 0.19
C LEU A 60 -5.16 13.36 0.18
N SER A 61 -4.54 13.39 -0.99
CA SER A 61 -3.08 13.51 -1.14
C SER A 61 -2.56 14.86 -0.64
N ASN A 62 -3.28 15.95 -0.92
CA ASN A 62 -2.94 17.28 -0.41
C ASN A 62 -3.01 17.33 1.13
N VAL A 63 -4.05 16.72 1.70
CA VAL A 63 -4.20 16.65 3.17
C VAL A 63 -3.10 15.78 3.78
N GLU A 64 -2.81 14.62 3.20
CA GLU A 64 -1.76 13.72 3.67
C GLU A 64 -0.38 14.39 3.67
N ALA A 65 0.01 15.02 2.56
CA ALA A 65 1.29 15.72 2.46
C ALA A 65 1.47 16.77 3.56
N TYR A 66 0.43 17.57 3.82
CA TYR A 66 0.45 18.56 4.90
C TYR A 66 0.51 17.90 6.28
N THR A 67 -0.41 16.96 6.55
CA THR A 67 -0.57 16.36 7.88
C THR A 67 0.66 15.57 8.30
N LEU A 68 1.28 14.80 7.40
CA LEU A 68 2.53 14.08 7.69
C LEU A 68 3.68 15.05 7.99
N SER A 69 3.79 16.13 7.22
CA SER A 69 4.83 17.15 7.45
C SER A 69 4.64 17.88 8.77
N ALA A 70 3.42 18.33 9.06
CA ALA A 70 3.08 19.05 10.29
C ALA A 70 3.20 18.14 11.53
N ALA A 71 2.70 16.91 11.43
CA ALA A 71 2.79 15.93 12.51
C ALA A 71 4.23 15.52 12.81
N ARG A 72 5.09 15.38 11.79
CA ARG A 72 6.53 15.14 12.00
C ARG A 72 7.15 16.26 12.83
N SER A 73 6.89 17.51 12.47
CA SER A 73 7.43 18.67 13.17
C SER A 73 6.89 18.80 14.61
N LYS A 74 5.65 18.37 14.85
CA LYS A 74 4.96 18.59 16.12
C LYS A 74 5.10 17.43 17.11
N PHE A 75 5.03 16.21 16.62
CA PHE A 75 4.94 14.97 17.40
C PHE A 75 6.10 14.00 17.15
N GLY A 76 6.94 14.26 16.14
CA GLY A 76 8.11 13.45 15.81
C GLY A 76 7.83 12.28 14.87
N ASP A 77 8.90 11.59 14.46
CA ASP A 77 8.85 10.53 13.47
C ASP A 77 8.08 9.27 13.92
N GLU A 78 8.07 8.98 15.22
CA GLU A 78 7.34 7.81 15.76
C GLU A 78 5.83 7.91 15.51
N TYR A 79 5.25 9.09 15.74
CA TYR A 79 3.85 9.36 15.46
C TYR A 79 3.55 9.22 13.96
N VAL A 80 4.41 9.78 13.11
CA VAL A 80 4.26 9.70 11.65
C VAL A 80 4.37 8.27 11.14
N ASN A 81 5.30 7.48 11.66
CA ASN A 81 5.44 6.08 11.30
C ASN A 81 4.20 5.25 11.69
N ASN A 82 3.55 5.57 12.82
CA ASN A 82 2.28 4.95 13.19
C ASN A 82 1.16 5.30 12.19
N VAL A 83 1.03 6.57 11.81
CA VAL A 83 0.05 7.03 10.82
C VAL A 83 0.30 6.36 9.46
N LEU A 84 1.55 6.36 8.99
CA LEU A 84 1.94 5.71 7.74
C LEU A 84 1.63 4.21 7.78
N ARG A 85 1.93 3.52 8.89
CA ARG A 85 1.57 2.11 9.06
C ARG A 85 0.06 1.90 8.93
N ARG A 86 -0.77 2.71 9.60
CA ARG A 86 -2.24 2.63 9.49
C ARG A 86 -2.72 2.87 8.05
N LEU A 87 -2.10 3.79 7.33
CA LEU A 87 -2.41 4.06 5.92
C LEU A 87 -1.99 2.90 5.00
N CYS A 88 -0.81 2.33 5.20
CA CYS A 88 -0.31 1.18 4.44
C CYS A 88 -1.08 -0.12 4.75
N GLU A 89 -1.57 -0.30 5.98
CA GLU A 89 -2.41 -1.45 6.34
C GLU A 89 -3.72 -1.48 5.54
N LEU A 90 -4.27 -0.31 5.20
CA LEU A 90 -5.44 -0.20 4.30
C LEU A 90 -5.12 -0.62 2.86
N GLU A 91 -3.90 -0.43 2.41
CA GLU A 91 -3.43 -0.89 1.10
C GLU A 91 -3.07 -2.39 1.13
N ALA A 92 -2.54 -2.88 2.25
CA ALA A 92 -2.11 -4.27 2.43
C ALA A 92 -3.30 -5.26 2.52
N GLU A 93 -4.44 -4.85 3.09
CA GLU A 93 -5.67 -5.65 3.03
C GLU A 93 -6.22 -5.77 1.59
N GLU A 94 -5.86 -4.84 0.70
CA GLU A 94 -6.23 -4.89 -0.72
C GLU A 94 -5.22 -5.68 -1.59
N ILE A 95 -3.95 -5.77 -1.18
CA ILE A 95 -2.90 -6.50 -1.92
C ILE A 95 -3.13 -8.04 -1.94
N VAL A 96 -4.00 -8.58 -1.09
CA VAL A 96 -4.42 -10.00 -1.20
C VAL A 96 -5.36 -10.22 -2.39
N THR A 97 -5.89 -9.17 -3.01
CA THR A 97 -6.77 -9.26 -4.18
C THR A 97 -6.39 -8.23 -5.24
N GLU A 98 -5.66 -8.70 -6.26
CA GLU A 98 -5.49 -8.07 -7.57
C GLU A 98 -4.69 -6.75 -7.59
N ILE A 99 -3.37 -6.84 -7.77
CA ILE A 99 -2.56 -5.70 -8.23
C ILE A 99 -2.76 -5.52 -9.75
N PRO A 100 -3.34 -4.39 -10.22
CA PRO A 100 -3.34 -4.07 -11.64
C PRO A 100 -1.94 -3.69 -12.10
N ILE A 101 -1.50 -4.40 -13.14
CA ILE A 101 -0.22 -4.32 -13.81
C ILE A 101 0.07 -2.87 -14.22
N ARG A 102 0.93 -2.17 -13.47
CA ARG A 102 1.56 -0.92 -13.96
C ARG A 102 2.68 -1.33 -14.91
N PHE A 103 2.55 -0.90 -16.16
CA PHE A 103 3.48 -1.21 -17.24
C PHE A 103 4.90 -0.77 -16.88
N HIS A 104 5.81 -1.73 -16.70
CA HIS A 104 7.25 -1.49 -16.70
C HIS A 104 7.77 -1.73 -18.12
N PRO A 105 8.49 -0.77 -18.74
CA PRO A 105 8.95 -0.88 -20.12
C PRO A 105 9.94 -2.04 -20.39
N ASP A 106 10.51 -2.63 -19.34
CA ASP A 106 11.52 -3.70 -19.41
C ASP A 106 10.98 -5.13 -19.16
N LEU A 107 9.65 -5.30 -19.07
CA LEU A 107 9.05 -6.60 -18.73
C LEU A 107 8.61 -7.38 -19.97
N PRO A 108 8.87 -8.71 -20.02
CA PRO A 108 8.53 -9.54 -21.16
C PRO A 108 7.01 -9.55 -21.39
N ARG A 109 6.58 -8.88 -22.46
CA ARG A 109 5.16 -8.86 -22.86
C ARG A 109 4.74 -10.28 -23.26
N GLY A 110 3.78 -10.84 -22.53
CA GLY A 110 3.21 -12.17 -22.78
C GLY A 110 3.40 -13.17 -21.65
N GLU A 111 4.34 -12.93 -20.72
CA GLU A 111 4.56 -13.78 -19.54
C GLU A 111 4.05 -13.08 -18.26
N LYS A 112 3.48 -13.85 -17.34
CA LYS A 112 3.05 -13.34 -16.02
C LYS A 112 4.27 -13.23 -15.12
N TRP A 113 4.29 -12.22 -14.27
CA TRP A 113 5.42 -11.93 -13.41
C TRP A 113 4.97 -11.39 -12.06
N VAL A 114 5.81 -11.59 -11.05
CA VAL A 114 5.62 -11.11 -9.69
C VAL A 114 6.93 -10.55 -9.18
N ARG A 115 6.87 -9.44 -8.44
CA ARG A 115 8.00 -8.90 -7.69
C ARG A 115 7.90 -9.39 -6.25
N VAL A 116 8.98 -9.96 -5.75
CA VAL A 116 9.12 -10.46 -4.39
C VAL A 116 10.17 -9.61 -3.70
N GLN A 117 9.84 -9.06 -2.54
CA GLN A 117 10.80 -8.37 -1.71
C GLN A 117 11.66 -9.38 -0.97
N ILE A 118 12.99 -9.21 -1.03
CA ILE A 118 13.93 -10.02 -0.28
C ILE A 118 13.96 -9.46 1.15
N THR A 119 13.68 -10.29 2.14
CA THR A 119 13.71 -9.93 3.56
C THR A 119 14.53 -10.97 4.33
N ASN A 120 14.81 -10.73 5.61
CA ASN A 120 15.56 -11.69 6.45
C ASN A 120 14.85 -13.05 6.55
N GLU A 121 13.51 -13.08 6.45
CA GLU A 121 12.70 -14.31 6.47
C GLU A 121 12.57 -14.96 5.08
N ILE A 122 12.63 -14.13 4.03
CA ILE A 122 12.53 -14.54 2.62
C ILE A 122 13.80 -14.15 1.91
N THR A 123 14.80 -15.01 2.13
CA THR A 123 16.12 -14.86 1.51
C THR A 123 16.02 -15.05 0.00
N LEU A 124 16.98 -14.44 -0.71
CA LEU A 124 17.13 -14.61 -2.15
C LEU A 124 17.23 -16.09 -2.54
N GLU A 125 17.95 -16.88 -1.75
CA GLU A 125 18.11 -18.32 -1.95
C GLU A 125 16.77 -19.05 -1.92
N TYR A 126 15.91 -18.73 -0.96
CA TYR A 126 14.57 -19.33 -0.88
C TYR A 126 13.68 -18.97 -2.08
N VAL A 127 13.74 -17.70 -2.53
CA VAL A 127 13.02 -17.23 -3.71
C VAL A 127 13.51 -17.95 -4.97
N GLU A 128 14.82 -18.11 -5.10
CA GLU A 128 15.46 -18.79 -6.23
C GLU A 128 15.12 -20.29 -6.26
N GLU A 129 15.22 -20.99 -5.14
CA GLU A 129 14.84 -22.40 -5.03
C GLU A 129 13.36 -22.62 -5.38
N THR A 130 12.49 -21.78 -4.81
CA THR A 130 11.05 -21.87 -5.07
C THR A 130 10.72 -21.55 -6.52
N ALA A 131 11.36 -20.54 -7.13
CA ALA A 131 11.18 -20.24 -8.55
C ALA A 131 11.63 -21.40 -9.44
N ARG A 132 12.76 -22.04 -9.14
CA ARG A 132 13.25 -23.22 -9.87
C ARG A 132 12.32 -24.42 -9.74
N GLU A 133 11.73 -24.65 -8.56
CA GLU A 133 10.76 -25.73 -8.32
C GLU A 133 9.53 -25.61 -9.24
N PHE A 134 9.02 -24.38 -9.40
CA PHE A 134 7.90 -24.11 -10.31
C PHE A 134 8.33 -23.97 -11.77
N GLY A 135 9.62 -24.11 -12.10
CA GLY A 135 10.15 -23.93 -13.46
C GLY A 135 10.00 -22.50 -13.98
N LEU A 136 10.02 -21.52 -13.08
CA LEU A 136 9.92 -20.09 -13.38
C LEU A 136 11.31 -19.48 -13.58
N LYS A 137 11.38 -18.43 -14.40
CA LYS A 137 12.60 -17.62 -14.55
C LYS A 137 12.63 -16.59 -13.42
N PHE A 138 13.82 -16.31 -12.91
CA PHE A 138 14.03 -15.28 -11.90
C PHE A 138 15.09 -14.28 -12.36
N ARG A 139 14.97 -13.03 -11.90
CA ARG A 139 15.94 -11.96 -12.11
C ARG A 139 16.03 -11.13 -10.83
N VAL A 140 17.24 -10.96 -10.31
CA VAL A 140 17.47 -10.10 -9.14
C VAL A 140 17.64 -8.67 -9.62
N GLU A 141 16.85 -7.76 -9.07
CA GLU A 141 17.02 -6.31 -9.25
C GLU A 141 17.91 -5.76 -8.12
N ARG A 142 18.64 -4.68 -8.39
CA ARG A 142 19.59 -4.08 -7.43
C ARG A 142 18.93 -3.45 -6.20
N ASP A 143 17.60 -3.42 -6.15
CA ASP A 143 16.79 -2.73 -5.14
C ASP A 143 16.20 -3.69 -4.07
N GLU A 144 16.86 -4.81 -3.76
CA GLU A 144 16.34 -5.81 -2.78
C GLU A 144 15.04 -6.52 -3.23
N TYR A 145 14.72 -6.46 -4.52
CA TYR A 145 13.58 -7.16 -5.12
C TYR A 145 14.06 -8.23 -6.10
N ALA A 146 13.39 -9.38 -6.07
CA ALA A 146 13.51 -10.43 -7.07
C ALA A 146 12.26 -10.44 -7.95
N LEU A 147 12.47 -10.39 -9.26
CA LEU A 147 11.42 -10.53 -10.26
C LEU A 147 11.35 -11.99 -10.69
N VAL A 148 10.19 -12.63 -10.51
CA VAL A 148 9.92 -14.01 -10.94
C VAL A 148 8.88 -13.98 -12.05
N TYR A 149 9.13 -14.66 -13.17
CA TYR A 149 8.27 -14.59 -14.35
C TYR A 149 8.20 -15.91 -15.12
N GLY A 150 7.08 -16.15 -15.78
CA GLY A 150 6.80 -17.36 -16.55
C GLY A 150 5.31 -17.57 -16.85
N GLU A 151 4.87 -18.82 -16.91
CA GLU A 151 3.47 -19.19 -17.19
C GLU A 151 2.55 -18.84 -16.01
N ASP A 152 1.34 -18.36 -16.30
CA ASP A 152 0.36 -17.88 -15.30
C ASP A 152 0.08 -18.89 -14.19
N GLU A 153 -0.12 -20.16 -14.54
CA GLU A 153 -0.44 -21.23 -13.57
C GLU A 153 0.72 -21.49 -12.60
N LYS A 154 1.95 -21.44 -13.11
CA LYS A 154 3.18 -21.65 -12.32
C LYS A 154 3.44 -20.45 -11.41
N VAL A 155 3.22 -19.22 -11.89
CA VAL A 155 3.35 -17.99 -11.09
C VAL A 155 2.31 -17.98 -9.96
N LYS A 156 1.07 -18.40 -10.21
CA LYS A 156 0.05 -18.53 -9.16
C LYS A 156 0.44 -19.56 -8.10
N GLY A 157 0.99 -20.71 -8.51
CA GLY A 157 1.51 -21.72 -7.58
C GLY A 157 2.64 -21.19 -6.70
N PHE A 158 3.58 -20.46 -7.31
CA PHE A 158 4.66 -19.78 -6.62
C PHE A 158 4.15 -18.78 -5.58
N VAL A 159 3.23 -17.88 -5.97
CA VAL A 159 2.64 -16.89 -5.05
C VAL A 159 1.93 -17.55 -3.88
N LYS A 160 1.19 -18.64 -4.12
CA LYS A 160 0.51 -19.39 -3.07
C LYS A 160 1.49 -19.95 -2.03
N LYS A 161 2.57 -20.59 -2.49
CA LYS A 161 3.60 -21.17 -1.61
C LYS A 161 4.34 -20.09 -0.81
N MET A 162 4.66 -18.97 -1.45
CA MET A 162 5.27 -17.81 -0.78
C MET A 162 4.34 -17.23 0.29
N ALA A 163 3.04 -17.11 0.00
CA ALA A 163 2.05 -16.61 0.94
C ALA A 163 1.82 -17.57 2.13
N GLU A 164 1.95 -18.87 1.93
CA GLU A 164 1.90 -19.87 3.01
C GLU A 164 3.07 -19.69 3.98
N LYS A 165 4.30 -19.51 3.46
CA LYS A 165 5.47 -19.25 4.30
C LYS A 165 5.37 -17.93 5.09
N PHE A 166 4.83 -16.87 4.46
CA PHE A 166 4.56 -15.60 5.15
C PHE A 166 3.55 -15.73 6.31
N ARG A 167 2.59 -16.66 6.22
CA ARG A 167 1.64 -16.91 7.32
C ARG A 167 2.24 -17.76 8.43
N GLU A 168 3.20 -18.61 8.10
CA GLU A 168 3.83 -19.52 9.04
C GLU A 168 4.83 -18.77 9.94
N SER A 169 5.57 -17.78 9.40
CA SER A 169 6.49 -16.98 10.20
C SER A 169 5.80 -16.06 11.22
N LYS A 170 4.51 -15.70 11.00
CA LYS A 170 3.71 -14.95 11.98
C LYS A 170 3.22 -15.78 13.19
N ARG A 171 3.45 -17.10 13.22
CA ARG A 171 2.99 -17.98 14.33
C ARG A 171 4.05 -18.26 15.40
N GLU A 172 5.31 -17.89 15.19
CA GLU A 172 6.40 -18.17 16.15
C GLU A 172 6.68 -17.06 17.18
N ASP A 173 6.07 -15.87 17.05
CA ASP A 173 6.21 -14.76 18.01
C ASP A 173 5.10 -14.71 19.09
N SER A 174 4.63 -15.87 19.55
CA SER A 174 3.86 -15.95 20.81
C SER A 174 4.45 -17.03 21.72
N PRO A 175 5.42 -16.70 22.59
CA PRO A 175 5.71 -17.53 23.73
C PRO A 175 4.64 -17.28 24.81
N SER A 176 4.00 -18.40 25.16
CA SER A 176 3.34 -18.80 26.41
C SER A 176 2.94 -17.77 27.46
#